data_AF-A0A948ZKJ9-F1
#
_entry.id   AF-A0A948ZKJ9-F1
#
_cell.length_a   1.000
_cell.length_b   1.000
_cell.length_c   1.000
_cell.angle_alpha   90.00
_cell.angle_beta   90.00
_cell.angle_gamma   90.00
#
_symmetry.space_group_name_H-M   'P 1'
#
loop_
_entity.id
_entity.type
_entity.pdbx_description
1 polymer ?
#
loop_
_entity_poly.entity_id
_entity_poly.type
_entity_poly.pdbx_seq_one_letter_code
_entity_poly.pdbx_strand_id
1 'polypeptide(L)' 'MDIRRLVALNRQRILDTAARHGASSGRVFGSVARNETEPADDIDFLIQGGKRCHP' A
#
# COMPACT_ATOMS: atom_id res chain seq x y z
N MET A 1 17.96 4.09 3.21
CA MET A 1 16.71 4.70 3.69
C MET A 1 15.76 3.59 4.06
N ASP A 2 15.07 3.70 5.19
CA ASP A 2 14.11 2.68 5.64
C ASP A 2 12.84 2.73 4.77
N ILE A 3 12.45 1.57 4.23
CA ILE A 3 11.22 1.40 3.42
C ILE A 3 9.98 1.86 4.20
N ARG A 4 9.91 1.63 5.51
CA ARG A 4 8.78 2.08 6.34
C ARG A 4 8.67 3.59 6.37
N ARG A 5 9.82 4.28 6.41
CA ARG A 5 9.87 5.74 6.37
C ARG A 5 9.41 6.26 5.02
N LEU A 6 9.80 5.60 3.92
CA LEU A 6 9.33 5.92 2.58
C LEU A 6 7.82 5.70 2.44
N VAL A 7 7.28 4.60 2.95
CA VAL A 7 5.83 4.34 2.96
C VAL A 7 5.09 5.38 3.78
N ALA A 8 5.60 5.77 4.95
CA ALA A 8 4.98 6.80 5.78
C ALA A 8 4.96 8.17 5.07
N LEU A 9 6.08 8.57 4.44
CA LEU A 9 6.18 9.80 3.67
C LEU A 9 5.23 9.82 2.45
N ASN A 10 5.03 8.67 1.81
CA ASN A 10 4.19 8.55 0.62
C ASN A 10 2.76 8.07 0.93
N ARG A 11 2.38 7.91 2.20
CA ARG A 11 1.09 7.35 2.62
C ARG A 11 -0.09 8.04 1.95
N GLN A 12 -0.07 9.37 1.90
CA GLN A 12 -1.15 10.13 1.28
C GLN A 12 -1.26 9.85 -0.23
N ARG A 13 -0.13 9.83 -0.95
CA ARG A 13 -0.09 9.49 -2.38
C ARG A 13 -0.58 8.08 -2.67
N ILE A 14 -0.25 7.12 -1.79
CA ILE A 14 -0.71 5.72 -1.90
C ILE A 14 -2.23 5.66 -1.73
N LEU A 15 -2.77 6.34 -0.73
CA LEU A 15 -4.21 6.40 -0.49
C LEU A 15 -4.97 7.10 -1.61
N ASP A 16 -4.45 8.23 -2.11
CA ASP A 16 -5.07 8.97 -3.23
C ASP A 16 -5.07 8.12 -4.51
N THR A 17 -3.99 7.38 -4.76
CA THR A 17 -3.91 6.44 -5.88
C THR A 17 -4.92 5.31 -5.71
N ALA A 18 -4.98 4.68 -4.53
CA ALA A 18 -5.96 3.64 -4.22
C ALA A 18 -7.41 4.14 -4.38
N ALA A 19 -7.70 5.37 -3.93
CA ALA A 19 -9.01 6.01 -4.04
C ALA A 19 -9.44 6.21 -5.51
N ARG A 20 -8.51 6.63 -6.39
CA ARG A 20 -8.76 6.70 -7.84
C ARG A 20 -9.15 5.34 -8.41
N HIS A 21 -8.51 4.28 -7.95
CA HIS A 21 -8.83 2.90 -8.35
C HIS A 21 -10.07 2.31 -7.65
N GLY A 22 -10.74 3.09 -6.79
CA GLY A 22 -12.00 2.73 -6.16
C GLY A 22 -11.83 2.05 -4.81
N ALA A 23 -10.65 2.15 -4.21
CA ALA A 23 -10.38 1.58 -2.91
C ALA A 23 -10.18 2.65 -1.84
N SER A 24 -10.90 2.52 -0.75
CA SER A 24 -10.94 3.51 0.33
C SER A 24 -10.08 3.13 1.54
N SER A 25 -9.54 1.91 1.57
CA SER A 25 -8.63 1.47 2.63
C SER A 25 -7.50 0.60 2.08
N GLY A 26 -6.31 0.80 2.64
CA GLY A 26 -5.12 0.05 2.30
C GLY A 26 -4.31 -0.31 3.54
N ARG A 27 -3.77 -1.52 3.59
CA ARG A 27 -2.84 -1.99 4.61
C ARG A 27 -1.58 -2.51 3.93
N VAL A 28 -0.42 -2.22 4.52
CA VAL A 28 0.85 -2.83 4.12
C VAL A 28 0.85 -4.28 4.60
N PHE A 29 1.24 -5.21 3.73
CA PHE A 29 1.34 -6.63 4.05
C PHE A 29 2.71 -7.18 3.64
N GLY A 30 2.97 -8.45 3.93
CA GLY A 30 4.20 -9.12 3.53
C GLY A 30 5.41 -8.75 4.38
N SER A 31 6.61 -8.96 3.82
CA SER A 31 7.92 -8.84 4.47
C SER A 31 8.12 -7.49 5.19
N VAL A 32 7.50 -6.43 4.65
CA VAL A 32 7.56 -5.06 5.22
C VAL A 32 6.91 -4.98 6.60
N ALA A 33 5.86 -5.77 6.83
CA ALA A 33 5.21 -5.88 8.13
C ALA A 33 6.10 -6.62 9.15
N ARG A 34 6.97 -7.53 8.68
CA ARG A 34 7.85 -8.37 9.51
C ARG A 34 9.24 -7.79 9.80
N ASN A 35 9.58 -6.62 9.25
CA ASN A 35 10.94 -6.01 9.31
C ASN A 35 12.03 -6.82 8.58
N GLU A 36 11.65 -7.71 7.66
CA GLU A 36 12.59 -8.59 6.94
C GLU A 36 12.88 -8.09 5.51
N THR A 37 12.58 -6.83 5.22
CA THR A 37 12.62 -6.25 3.86
C THR A 37 13.88 -5.43 3.64
N GLU A 38 14.56 -5.70 2.54
CA GLU A 38 15.67 -4.89 2.04
C GLU A 38 15.18 -3.73 1.14
N PRO A 39 15.95 -2.64 0.99
CA PRO A 39 15.54 -1.49 0.18
C PRO A 39 15.23 -1.80 -1.29
N ALA A 40 15.64 -2.96 -1.80
CA ALA A 40 15.40 -3.44 -3.15
C ALA A 40 14.13 -4.29 -3.29
N ASP A 41 13.50 -4.66 -2.18
CA ASP A 41 12.33 -5.52 -2.18
C ASP A 41 11.05 -4.74 -2.53
N ASP A 42 10.13 -5.44 -3.19
CA ASP A 42 8.79 -4.94 -3.48
C ASP A 42 7.95 -4.76 -2.21
N ILE A 43 6.91 -3.91 -2.30
CA ILE A 43 5.99 -3.62 -1.20
C ILE A 43 4.58 -4.08 -1.56
N ASP A 44 4.08 -5.06 -0.81
CA ASP A 44 2.71 -5.55 -0.97
C ASP A 44 1.70 -4.68 -0.24
N PHE A 45 0.66 -4.26 -0.96
CA PHE A 45 -0.47 -3.52 -0.40
C PHE A 45 -1.76 -4.33 -0.54
N LEU A 46 -2.38 -4.64 0.60
CA LEU A 46 -3.74 -5.14 0.65
C LEU A 46 -4.71 -3.97 0.61
N ILE A 47 -5.46 -3.87 -0.46
CA ILE A 47 -6.37 -2.76 -0.71
C ILE A 47 -7.81 -3.31 -0.71
N GLN A 48 -8.72 -2.67 0.03
CA GLN A 48 -10.14 -3.04 -0.02
C GLN A 48 -10.81 -2.27 -1.17
N GLY A 49 -11.10 -2.98 -2.26
CA GLY A 49 -11.89 -2.44 -3.35
C GLY A 49 -13.30 -2.07 -2.88
N GLY A 50 -13.69 -0.81 -3.08
CA GLY A 50 -15.08 -0.41 -3.07
C GLY A 50 -15.82 -1.09 -4.21
N LYS A 51 -17.12 -1.35 -4.04
CA LYS A 51 -17.95 -2.09 -5.00
C LYS A 51 -17.99 -1.37 -6.35
N ARG A 52 -17.03 -1.67 -7.22
CA ARG A 52 -17.15 -1.53 -8.67
C ARG A 52 -16.96 -2.90 -9.29
N CYS A 53 -17.83 -3.82 -8.88
CA CYS A 53 -18.28 -4.87 -9.79
C CYS A 53 -19.18 -4.15 -10.82
N HIS A 54 -18.61 -3.80 -11.96
CA HIS A 54 -19.44 -3.68 -13.16
C HIS A 54 -19.92 -5.11 -13.51
N PRO A 55 -21.18 -5.30 -13.90
CA PRO A 55 -21.69 -6.62 -14.30
C PRO A 55 -20.94 -7.18 -15.52
#